data_AF-A0A948ISC0-F1
#
_entry.id   AF-A0A948ISC0-F1
#
_cell.length_a   1.000
_cell.length_b   1.000
_cell.length_c   1.000
_cell.angle_alpha   90.00
_cell.angle_beta   90.00
_cell.angle_gamma   90.00
#
_symmetry.space_group_name_H-M   'P 1'
#
loop_
_entity.id
_entity.type
_entity.pdbx_description
1 polymer ?
#
loop_
_entity_poly.entity_id
_entity_poly.type
_entity_poly.pdbx_seq_one_letter_code
_entity_poly.pdbx_strand_id
1 'polypeptide(L)'
;MSPIQGVLDRLHGRVSDLTARIGRRVDVPALGISDRSGQLALDPPARISPNRACRMVRAADGWIAVNLARDEDRDLIPAWLHGEIEDDAWAQVERLAPTRTQAELMDGAMLLGLPACAVGEARCESPEPIVAIEGPPLVRRAGQPLKVVDLSALWAGPMCGAILAAMGAEVVRVESIGRPDPTRVTMPAFFNRLNGAKTDIAVDLADPEQRAWLREDVMSADVVISSARARGLASLGLSPREKLTAVPGGVWAAITGYGWHAAPDRVAFGDDAAAAGGLVRWTATGEPNFLGDALADPLTGLAAAIGILEALGRRGGRLVAASLAYSAAGAAFEAGLRRAA
;
A
#
# COMPACT_ATOMS: atom_id res chain seq x y z
N MET A 1 -16.67 6.72 17.38
CA MET A 1 -16.54 5.92 16.14
C MET A 1 -15.51 6.59 15.23
N SER A 2 -14.74 5.79 14.48
CA SER A 2 -13.76 6.32 13.52
C SER A 2 -14.47 7.18 12.47
N PRO A 3 -13.97 8.38 12.11
CA PRO A 3 -14.58 9.23 11.08
C PRO A 3 -14.69 8.56 9.70
N ILE A 4 -13.89 7.53 9.45
CA ILE A 4 -13.84 6.81 8.17
C ILE A 4 -14.61 5.48 8.20
N GLN A 5 -15.32 5.17 9.29
CA GLN A 5 -16.01 3.88 9.44
C GLN A 5 -17.00 3.64 8.29
N GLY A 6 -17.80 4.65 7.91
CA GLY A 6 -18.74 4.52 6.81
C GLY A 6 -18.08 4.26 5.44
N VAL A 7 -16.85 4.75 5.23
CA VAL A 7 -16.06 4.46 4.02
C VAL A 7 -15.63 2.99 4.02
N LEU A 8 -15.10 2.50 5.16
CA LEU A 8 -14.69 1.10 5.32
C LEU A 8 -15.87 0.14 5.14
N ASP A 9 -17.01 0.41 5.79
CA ASP A 9 -18.21 -0.41 5.70
C ASP A 9 -18.70 -0.54 4.24
N ARG A 10 -18.66 0.56 3.48
CA ARG A 10 -19.01 0.55 2.05
C ARG A 10 -18.04 -0.30 1.24
N LEU A 11 -16.73 -0.14 1.46
CA LEU A 11 -15.70 -0.92 0.76
C LEU A 11 -15.82 -2.41 1.09
N HIS A 12 -16.05 -2.76 2.37
CA HIS A 12 -16.33 -4.14 2.80
C HIS A 12 -17.56 -4.72 2.09
N GLY A 13 -18.67 -3.98 2.05
CA GLY A 13 -19.89 -4.38 1.33
C GLY A 13 -19.63 -4.63 -0.16
N ARG A 14 -18.87 -3.76 -0.83
CA ARG A 14 -18.52 -3.93 -2.24
C ARG A 14 -17.64 -5.16 -2.49
N VAL A 15 -16.65 -5.43 -1.64
CA VAL A 15 -15.86 -6.67 -1.72
C VAL A 15 -16.77 -7.88 -1.55
N SER A 16 -17.69 -7.87 -0.58
CA SER A 16 -18.63 -8.97 -0.34
C SER A 16 -19.50 -9.26 -1.56
N ASP A 17 -20.04 -8.22 -2.19
CA ASP A 17 -20.91 -8.37 -3.36
C ASP A 17 -20.15 -8.79 -4.63
N LEU A 18 -18.93 -8.29 -4.83
CA LEU A 18 -18.12 -8.67 -5.99
C LEU A 18 -17.61 -10.11 -5.86
N THR A 19 -17.13 -10.52 -4.69
CA THR A 19 -16.68 -11.90 -4.44
C THR A 19 -17.82 -12.90 -4.59
N ALA A 20 -19.04 -12.56 -4.17
CA ALA A 20 -20.24 -13.39 -4.35
C ALA A 20 -20.62 -13.66 -5.82
N ARG A 21 -20.21 -12.78 -6.76
CA ARG A 21 -20.49 -12.95 -8.20
C ARG A 21 -19.48 -13.85 -8.91
N ILE A 22 -18.25 -13.91 -8.40
CA ILE A 22 -17.12 -14.57 -9.07
C ILE A 22 -16.80 -15.92 -8.42
N GLY A 23 -16.92 -16.01 -7.10
CA GLY A 23 -16.63 -17.20 -6.31
C GLY A 23 -17.49 -17.24 -5.04
N ARG A 24 -16.86 -17.40 -3.87
CA ARG A 24 -17.56 -17.38 -2.59
C ARG A 24 -17.71 -15.96 -2.07
N ARG A 25 -18.86 -15.64 -1.49
CA ARG A 25 -19.06 -14.38 -0.75
C ARG A 25 -18.05 -14.32 0.41
N VAL A 26 -17.28 -13.24 0.49
CA VAL A 26 -16.34 -12.99 1.58
C VAL A 26 -16.90 -11.93 2.52
N ASP A 27 -16.82 -12.19 3.82
CA ASP A 27 -17.04 -11.22 4.89
C ASP A 27 -15.68 -10.75 5.40
N VAL A 28 -15.22 -9.58 4.96
CA VAL A 28 -13.87 -9.07 5.26
C VAL A 28 -13.69 -8.74 6.75
N PRO A 29 -14.65 -8.09 7.44
CA PRO A 29 -14.61 -7.95 8.89
C PRO A 29 -14.37 -9.27 9.64
N ALA A 30 -15.02 -10.36 9.23
CA ALA A 30 -14.86 -11.67 9.87
C ALA A 30 -13.45 -12.27 9.71
N LEU A 31 -12.69 -11.84 8.69
CA LEU A 31 -11.29 -12.25 8.52
C LEU A 31 -10.33 -11.53 9.49
N GLY A 32 -10.74 -10.39 10.07
CA GLY A 32 -9.91 -9.61 10.96
C GLY A 32 -8.64 -9.05 10.31
N ILE A 33 -8.65 -8.80 9.00
CA ILE A 33 -7.48 -8.33 8.22
C ILE A 33 -7.47 -6.81 7.97
N SER A 34 -8.54 -6.10 8.36
CA SER A 34 -8.66 -4.64 8.22
C SER A 34 -8.19 -3.86 9.45
N ASP A 35 -7.80 -4.56 10.52
CA ASP A 35 -7.31 -3.96 11.75
C ASP A 35 -6.23 -4.85 12.40
N ARG A 36 -5.12 -4.22 12.79
CA ARG A 36 -4.02 -4.86 13.53
C ARG A 36 -3.93 -4.39 14.98
N SER A 37 -4.92 -3.66 15.48
CA SER A 37 -5.04 -3.32 16.89
C SER A 37 -4.99 -4.60 17.75
N GLY A 38 -4.34 -4.51 18.91
CA GLY A 38 -4.09 -5.66 19.79
C GLY A 38 -2.93 -6.58 19.37
N GLN A 39 -2.28 -6.33 18.23
CA GLN A 39 -1.03 -7.02 17.83
C GLN A 39 0.22 -6.27 18.27
N LEU A 40 0.07 -4.97 18.53
CA LEU A 40 1.11 -4.06 18.99
C LEU A 40 0.55 -3.17 20.11
N ALA A 41 1.44 -2.68 20.97
CA ALA A 41 1.12 -1.60 21.89
C ALA A 41 1.03 -0.29 21.10
N LEU A 42 -0.19 0.13 20.77
CA LEU A 42 -0.46 1.35 20.01
C LEU A 42 -0.79 2.51 20.95
N ASP A 43 -0.18 3.67 20.68
CA ASP A 43 -0.51 4.91 21.37
C ASP A 43 -1.81 5.54 20.83
N PRO A 44 -2.47 6.40 21.62
CA PRO A 44 -3.59 7.19 21.11
C PRO A 44 -3.18 8.06 19.90
N PRO A 45 -4.05 8.23 18.88
CA PRO A 45 -3.73 9.07 17.73
C PRO A 45 -3.44 10.53 18.12
N ALA A 46 -2.28 11.04 17.70
CA ALA A 46 -1.81 12.40 17.97
C ALA A 46 -0.95 12.91 16.79
N ARG A 47 -0.01 13.84 17.02
CA ARG A 47 0.99 14.24 16.01
C ARG A 47 2.02 13.14 15.72
N ILE A 48 2.15 12.18 16.62
CA ILE A 48 2.94 10.96 16.45
C ILE A 48 1.95 9.84 16.10
N SER A 49 2.27 9.02 15.11
CA SER A 49 1.41 7.89 14.72
C SER A 49 1.30 6.89 15.87
N PRO A 50 0.19 6.12 15.97
CA PRO A 50 0.02 5.14 17.03
C PRO A 50 1.15 4.11 17.17
N ASN A 51 1.80 3.75 16.05
CA ASN A 51 2.96 2.85 16.04
C ASN A 51 4.32 3.54 16.27
N ARG A 52 4.32 4.87 16.50
CA ARG A 52 5.48 5.74 16.77
C ARG A 52 6.50 5.91 15.64
N ALA A 53 6.27 5.32 14.47
CA ALA A 53 7.20 5.41 13.35
C ALA A 53 7.11 6.73 12.59
N CYS A 54 5.93 7.37 12.58
CA CYS A 54 5.66 8.56 11.79
C CYS A 54 5.33 9.76 12.68
N ARG A 55 5.83 10.95 12.31
CA ARG A 55 5.54 12.22 13.00
C ARG A 55 5.12 13.31 12.02
N MET A 56 4.13 14.10 12.45
CA MET A 56 3.75 15.36 11.83
C MET A 56 4.72 16.46 12.32
N VAL A 57 5.42 17.09 11.38
CA VAL A 57 6.46 18.09 11.67
C VAL A 57 6.15 19.37 10.90
N ARG A 58 6.47 20.51 11.50
CA ARG A 58 6.28 21.81 10.87
C ARG A 58 7.40 22.10 9.87
N ALA A 59 7.02 22.48 8.66
CA ALA A 59 7.89 23.11 7.66
C ALA A 59 7.68 24.64 7.68
N ALA A 60 8.46 25.38 6.91
CA ALA A 60 8.38 26.85 6.82
C ALA A 60 7.00 27.34 6.30
N ASP A 61 6.38 26.57 5.42
CA ASP A 61 5.17 26.91 4.67
C ASP A 61 4.01 25.91 4.87
N GLY A 62 4.16 24.93 5.78
CA GLY A 62 3.10 23.94 6.02
C GLY A 62 3.46 22.85 7.01
N TRP A 63 2.78 21.71 6.90
CA TRP A 63 3.04 20.51 7.69
C TRP A 63 3.51 19.38 6.78
N ILE A 64 4.50 18.64 7.24
CA ILE A 64 4.94 17.41 6.61
C ILE A 64 4.69 16.23 7.55
N ALA A 65 4.60 15.03 6.99
CA ALA A 65 4.76 13.80 7.76
C ALA A 65 6.07 13.12 7.35
N VAL A 66 6.84 12.67 8.34
CA VAL A 66 8.09 11.93 8.15
C VAL A 66 7.94 10.56 8.81
N ASN A 67 8.29 9.50 8.11
CA ASN A 67 8.18 8.14 8.62
C ASN A 67 9.54 7.44 8.67
N LEU A 68 9.99 7.12 9.88
CA LEU A 68 11.26 6.44 10.15
C LEU A 68 10.99 5.00 10.61
N ALA A 69 10.24 4.26 9.78
CA ALA A 69 9.85 2.88 10.05
C ALA A 69 11.01 1.88 9.89
N ARG A 70 12.07 2.24 9.15
CA ARG A 70 13.28 1.44 8.98
C ARG A 70 14.40 2.08 9.80
N ASP A 71 15.27 1.26 10.38
CA ASP A 71 16.44 1.79 11.11
C ASP A 71 17.32 2.65 10.18
N GLU A 72 17.52 2.18 8.94
CA GLU A 72 18.24 2.87 7.86
C GLU A 72 17.65 4.26 7.53
N ASP A 73 16.36 4.52 7.80
CA ASP A 73 15.76 5.84 7.52
C ASP A 73 16.38 6.93 8.40
N ARG A 74 16.86 6.56 9.59
CA ARG A 74 17.48 7.50 10.54
C ARG A 74 18.84 7.98 10.05
N ASP A 75 19.60 7.10 9.39
CA ASP A 75 20.92 7.40 8.84
C ASP A 75 20.85 8.40 7.68
N LEU A 76 19.67 8.56 7.06
CA LEU A 76 19.45 9.50 5.96
C LEU A 76 19.16 10.93 6.44
N ILE A 77 18.85 11.15 7.71
CA ILE A 77 18.38 12.45 8.23
C ILE A 77 19.43 13.57 8.10
N PRO A 78 20.71 13.37 8.46
CA PRO A 78 21.73 14.41 8.26
C PRO A 78 21.88 14.81 6.79
N ALA A 79 21.86 13.83 5.88
CA ALA A 79 21.94 14.08 4.44
C ALA A 79 20.69 14.81 3.92
N TRP A 80 19.50 14.41 4.38
CA TRP A 80 18.22 14.98 3.97
C TRP A 80 18.08 16.45 4.40
N LEU A 81 18.50 16.77 5.62
CA LEU A 81 18.35 18.10 6.20
C LEU A 81 19.60 18.97 6.02
N HIS A 82 20.63 18.47 5.33
CA HIS A 82 21.96 19.12 5.24
C HIS A 82 22.49 19.52 6.64
N GLY A 83 22.33 18.61 7.61
CA GLY A 83 22.75 18.76 8.99
C GLY A 83 24.03 17.99 9.32
N GLU A 84 24.52 18.13 10.55
CA GLU A 84 25.62 17.31 11.06
C GLU A 84 25.13 15.91 11.45
N ILE A 85 26.04 14.95 11.59
CA ILE A 85 25.67 13.62 12.09
C ILE A 85 25.43 13.73 13.59
N GLU A 86 24.23 13.39 14.03
CA GLU A 86 23.75 13.48 15.42
C GLU A 86 23.00 12.20 15.79
N ASP A 87 23.02 11.80 17.07
CA ASP A 87 22.40 10.55 17.53
C ASP A 87 20.85 10.61 17.55
N ASP A 88 20.29 11.81 17.74
CA ASP A 88 18.83 12.01 17.80
C ASP A 88 18.29 12.60 16.50
N ALA A 89 17.98 11.69 15.57
CA ALA A 89 17.33 11.99 14.31
C ALA A 89 16.06 12.86 14.47
N TRP A 90 15.24 12.61 15.50
CA TRP A 90 13.98 13.35 15.67
C TRP A 90 14.22 14.78 16.17
N ALA A 91 15.15 14.97 17.10
CA ALA A 91 15.54 16.30 17.54
C ALA A 91 16.08 17.15 16.37
N GLN A 92 16.85 16.53 15.47
CA GLN A 92 17.36 17.20 14.27
C GLN A 92 16.22 17.57 13.30
N VAL A 93 15.28 16.66 13.03
CA VAL A 93 14.09 16.92 12.19
C VAL A 93 13.26 18.07 12.76
N GLU A 94 12.95 18.05 14.05
CA GLU A 94 12.13 19.08 14.71
C GLU A 94 12.81 20.46 14.71
N ARG A 95 14.15 20.50 14.74
CA ARG A 95 14.94 21.73 14.69
C ARG A 95 15.10 22.30 13.28
N LEU A 96 15.33 21.45 12.29
CA LEU A 96 15.75 21.87 10.93
C LEU A 96 14.63 21.87 9.88
N ALA A 97 13.57 21.09 10.05
CA ALA A 97 12.43 21.12 9.12
C ALA A 97 11.72 22.50 9.08
N PRO A 98 11.52 23.23 10.20
CA PRO A 98 10.84 24.52 10.18
C PRO A 98 11.55 25.62 9.38
N THR A 99 12.83 25.44 9.04
CA THR A 99 13.63 26.42 8.27
C THR A 99 13.60 26.16 6.75
N ARG A 100 12.83 25.17 6.28
CA ARG A 100 12.79 24.72 4.88
C ARG A 100 11.35 24.61 4.41
N THR A 101 11.12 24.86 3.14
CA THR A 101 9.80 24.70 2.51
C THR A 101 9.45 23.22 2.36
N GLN A 102 8.16 22.92 2.24
CA GLN A 102 7.66 21.57 1.94
C GLN A 102 8.30 21.04 0.64
N ALA A 103 8.44 21.88 -0.39
CA ALA A 103 9.02 21.48 -1.67
C ALA A 103 10.48 21.00 -1.52
N GLU A 104 11.34 21.80 -0.87
CA GLU A 104 12.75 21.44 -0.63
C GLU A 104 12.89 20.13 0.15
N LEU A 105 12.06 19.96 1.20
CA LEU A 105 12.04 18.76 2.01
C LEU A 105 11.59 17.54 1.21
N MET A 106 10.58 17.67 0.35
CA MET A 106 10.11 16.55 -0.47
C MET A 106 11.10 16.17 -1.56
N ASP A 107 11.74 17.13 -2.22
CA ASP A 107 12.77 16.85 -3.24
C ASP A 107 13.92 16.03 -2.65
N GLY A 108 14.43 16.43 -1.49
CA GLY A 108 15.49 15.69 -0.78
C GLY A 108 15.03 14.29 -0.32
N ALA A 109 13.80 14.17 0.21
CA ALA A 109 13.27 12.89 0.67
C ALA A 109 13.10 11.91 -0.50
N MET A 110 12.60 12.37 -1.65
CA MET A 110 12.44 11.56 -2.85
C MET A 110 13.80 11.08 -3.39
N LEU A 111 14.82 11.94 -3.39
CA LEU A 111 16.17 11.59 -3.84
C LEU A 111 16.79 10.48 -2.99
N LEU A 112 16.61 10.55 -1.67
CA LEU A 112 17.18 9.59 -0.71
C LEU A 112 16.30 8.33 -0.51
N GLY A 113 15.08 8.32 -1.05
CA GLY A 113 14.13 7.25 -0.79
C GLY A 113 13.63 7.23 0.66
N LEU A 114 13.63 8.40 1.31
CA LEU A 114 13.08 8.62 2.64
C LEU A 114 11.54 8.76 2.54
N PRO A 115 10.73 8.06 3.36
CA PRO A 115 9.29 8.19 3.31
C PRO A 115 8.86 9.48 4.04
N ALA A 116 8.47 10.47 3.25
CA ALA A 116 7.93 11.74 3.75
C ALA A 116 6.93 12.33 2.76
N CYS A 117 6.02 13.17 3.25
CA CYS A 117 5.01 13.87 2.46
C CYS A 117 4.70 15.26 2.98
N ALA A 118 4.23 16.15 2.10
CA ALA A 118 3.42 17.27 2.54
C ALA A 118 2.02 16.77 2.93
N VAL A 119 1.54 17.20 4.11
CA VAL A 119 0.23 16.78 4.63
C VAL A 119 -0.86 17.28 3.70
N GLY A 120 -1.65 16.36 3.16
CA GLY A 120 -2.69 16.68 2.19
C GLY A 120 -2.11 17.19 0.88
N GLU A 121 -1.04 16.60 0.34
CA GLU A 121 -0.57 16.86 -1.03
C GLU A 121 -1.33 16.04 -2.09
N ALA A 122 -1.82 14.86 -1.73
CA ALA A 122 -2.51 13.97 -2.65
C ALA A 122 -3.98 14.38 -2.81
N ARG A 123 -4.50 14.28 -4.04
CA ARG A 123 -5.88 14.63 -4.39
C ARG A 123 -6.50 13.48 -5.18
N CYS A 124 -7.59 12.93 -4.67
CA CYS A 124 -8.42 11.96 -5.38
C CYS A 124 -9.87 12.00 -4.87
N GLU A 125 -10.87 12.04 -5.73
CA GLU A 125 -12.28 12.10 -5.29
C GLU A 125 -12.88 10.72 -4.99
N SER A 126 -12.13 9.65 -5.27
CA SER A 126 -12.53 8.26 -4.99
C SER A 126 -11.37 7.46 -4.42
N PRO A 127 -11.61 6.56 -3.46
CA PRO A 127 -10.57 5.67 -2.94
C PRO A 127 -10.26 4.50 -3.88
N GLU A 128 -11.04 4.32 -4.95
CA GLU A 128 -10.91 3.19 -5.88
C GLU A 128 -9.71 3.34 -6.83
N PRO A 129 -9.10 2.22 -7.26
CA PRO A 129 -7.91 2.25 -8.09
C PRO A 129 -8.21 2.69 -9.53
N ILE A 130 -7.19 3.23 -10.20
CA ILE A 130 -7.26 3.58 -11.62
C ILE A 130 -6.93 2.33 -12.45
N VAL A 131 -7.77 2.03 -13.44
CA VAL A 131 -7.55 0.91 -14.38
C VAL A 131 -7.03 1.46 -15.70
N ALA A 132 -5.79 1.16 -16.06
CA ALA A 132 -5.05 1.95 -17.06
C ALA A 132 -4.73 1.24 -18.39
N ILE A 133 -4.97 -0.07 -18.53
CA ILE A 133 -4.63 -0.82 -19.75
C ILE A 133 -5.76 -1.80 -20.07
N GLU A 134 -6.13 -1.91 -21.35
CA GLU A 134 -7.05 -2.93 -21.88
C GLU A 134 -6.29 -3.83 -22.86
N GLY A 135 -5.88 -5.00 -22.38
CA GLY A 135 -5.36 -6.10 -23.22
C GLY A 135 -6.50 -6.89 -23.88
N PRO A 136 -6.19 -7.93 -24.68
CA PRO A 136 -7.22 -8.71 -25.36
C PRO A 136 -8.13 -9.48 -24.39
N PRO A 137 -9.44 -9.65 -24.70
CA PRO A 137 -10.39 -10.38 -23.86
C PRO A 137 -10.02 -11.84 -23.61
N LEU A 138 -10.28 -12.32 -22.39
CA LEU A 138 -10.16 -13.75 -22.06
C LEU A 138 -11.39 -14.57 -22.46
N VAL A 139 -11.11 -15.84 -22.71
CA VAL A 139 -12.03 -16.96 -22.52
C VAL A 139 -11.56 -17.71 -21.26
N ARG A 140 -12.19 -17.48 -20.11
CA ARG A 140 -11.88 -18.23 -18.87
C ARG A 140 -12.21 -19.71 -19.09
N ARG A 141 -11.31 -20.61 -18.66
CA ARG A 141 -11.64 -22.04 -18.61
C ARG A 141 -12.62 -22.29 -17.46
N ALA A 142 -13.83 -22.70 -17.80
CA ALA A 142 -14.86 -23.02 -16.80
C ALA A 142 -14.34 -24.12 -15.85
N GLY A 143 -14.59 -23.95 -14.54
CA GLY A 143 -14.33 -24.99 -13.53
C GLY A 143 -12.95 -25.01 -12.87
N GLN A 144 -12.03 -24.08 -13.19
CA GLN A 144 -10.73 -23.96 -12.50
C GLN A 144 -10.70 -22.76 -11.52
N PRO A 145 -10.07 -22.92 -10.34
CA PRO A 145 -9.84 -21.82 -9.40
C PRO A 145 -8.92 -20.77 -10.03
N LEU A 146 -9.06 -19.53 -9.57
CA LEU A 146 -8.25 -18.39 -10.02
C LEU A 146 -6.82 -18.56 -9.49
N LYS A 147 -5.82 -18.50 -10.36
CA LYS A 147 -4.41 -18.52 -9.97
C LYS A 147 -3.92 -17.11 -9.67
N VAL A 148 -3.40 -16.91 -8.47
CA VAL A 148 -2.92 -15.61 -8.01
C VAL A 148 -1.49 -15.75 -7.53
N VAL A 149 -0.61 -14.89 -8.05
CA VAL A 149 0.75 -14.72 -7.53
C VAL A 149 0.82 -13.42 -6.74
N ASP A 150 1.15 -13.52 -5.46
CA ASP A 150 1.25 -12.41 -4.52
C ASP A 150 2.72 -12.12 -4.19
N LEU A 151 3.25 -11.06 -4.81
CA LEU A 151 4.60 -10.54 -4.62
C LEU A 151 4.62 -9.37 -3.63
N SER A 152 3.59 -9.24 -2.80
CA SER A 152 3.44 -8.13 -1.87
C SER A 152 3.83 -8.48 -0.44
N ALA A 153 4.15 -7.44 0.33
CA ALA A 153 4.52 -7.54 1.73
C ALA A 153 3.73 -6.53 2.57
N LEU A 154 3.89 -6.61 3.89
CA LEU A 154 3.24 -5.76 4.88
C LEU A 154 1.72 -5.99 4.94
N TRP A 155 0.90 -5.03 4.51
CA TRP A 155 -0.53 -5.03 4.80
C TRP A 155 -1.42 -4.90 3.56
N ALA A 156 -1.39 -3.79 2.82
CA ALA A 156 -2.34 -3.53 1.73
C ALA A 156 -2.41 -4.66 0.68
N GLY A 157 -1.25 -5.09 0.18
CA GLY A 157 -1.17 -6.18 -0.80
C GLY A 157 -1.54 -7.54 -0.20
N PRO A 158 -0.95 -7.95 0.95
CA PRO A 158 -1.31 -9.22 1.58
C PRO A 158 -2.80 -9.33 1.91
N MET A 159 -3.45 -8.23 2.30
CA MET A 159 -4.89 -8.17 2.54
C MET A 159 -5.69 -8.50 1.27
N CYS A 160 -5.28 -7.97 0.12
CA CYS A 160 -5.89 -8.30 -1.16
C CYS A 160 -5.77 -9.80 -1.47
N GLY A 161 -4.58 -10.38 -1.28
CA GLY A 161 -4.38 -11.82 -1.43
C GLY A 161 -5.24 -12.66 -0.49
N ALA A 162 -5.41 -12.23 0.77
CA ALA A 162 -6.26 -12.91 1.76
C ALA A 162 -7.73 -12.96 1.32
N ILE A 163 -8.24 -11.84 0.78
CA ILE A 163 -9.61 -11.74 0.25
C ILE A 163 -9.80 -12.71 -0.92
N LEU A 164 -8.85 -12.76 -1.86
CA LEU A 164 -8.93 -13.67 -3.01
C LEU A 164 -8.84 -15.14 -2.58
N ALA A 165 -7.99 -15.47 -1.61
CA ALA A 165 -7.91 -16.82 -1.04
C ALA A 165 -9.25 -17.22 -0.37
N ALA A 166 -9.84 -16.34 0.44
CA ALA A 166 -11.14 -16.57 1.08
C ALA A 166 -12.29 -16.75 0.07
N MET A 167 -12.22 -16.09 -1.09
CA MET A 167 -13.16 -16.27 -2.20
C MET A 167 -13.01 -17.64 -2.89
N GLY A 168 -11.86 -18.32 -2.72
CA GLY A 168 -11.54 -19.63 -3.29
C GLY A 168 -10.47 -19.62 -4.39
N ALA A 169 -9.66 -18.57 -4.49
CA ALA A 169 -8.50 -18.53 -5.38
C ALA A 169 -7.33 -19.37 -4.83
N GLU A 170 -6.51 -19.92 -5.72
CA GLU A 170 -5.21 -20.49 -5.40
C GLU A 170 -4.20 -19.35 -5.36
N VAL A 171 -3.78 -18.96 -4.15
CA VAL A 171 -2.87 -17.82 -3.94
C VAL A 171 -1.50 -18.35 -3.53
N VAL A 172 -0.52 -18.14 -4.40
CA VAL A 172 0.90 -18.37 -4.13
C VAL A 172 1.53 -17.04 -3.73
N ARG A 173 1.94 -16.92 -2.47
CA ARG A 173 2.76 -15.82 -1.98
C ARG A 173 4.22 -16.15 -2.24
N VAL A 174 4.94 -15.22 -2.85
CA VAL A 174 6.39 -15.34 -3.07
C VAL A 174 7.10 -14.32 -2.20
N GLU A 175 8.00 -14.81 -1.34
CA GLU A 175 8.80 -14.00 -0.43
C GLU A 175 10.29 -14.12 -0.75
N SER A 176 11.02 -12.99 -0.71
CA SER A 176 12.47 -13.00 -0.87
C SER A 176 13.15 -13.48 0.40
N ILE A 177 14.07 -14.44 0.30
CA ILE A 177 14.91 -14.85 1.45
C ILE A 177 15.84 -13.72 1.92
N GLY A 178 16.26 -12.84 1.00
CA GLY A 178 17.15 -11.71 1.30
C GLY A 178 16.42 -10.50 1.88
N ARG A 179 15.09 -10.46 1.74
CA ARG A 179 14.24 -9.40 2.29
C ARG A 179 12.87 -9.96 2.68
N PRO A 180 12.80 -10.74 3.77
CA PRO A 180 11.55 -11.31 4.24
C PRO A 180 10.60 -10.21 4.71
N ASP A 181 9.30 -10.50 4.70
CA ASP A 181 8.29 -9.58 5.21
C ASP A 181 8.45 -9.40 6.73
N PRO A 182 8.72 -8.18 7.21
CA PRO A 182 8.98 -7.93 8.61
C PRO A 182 7.75 -8.22 9.50
N THR A 183 6.53 -8.24 8.93
CA THR A 183 5.32 -8.56 9.68
C THR A 183 5.30 -10.01 10.18
N ARG A 184 6.03 -10.92 9.52
CA ARG A 184 6.20 -12.32 9.96
C ARG A 184 6.80 -12.40 11.37
N VAL A 185 7.75 -11.54 11.68
CA VAL A 185 8.47 -11.50 12.97
C VAL A 185 7.82 -10.53 13.93
N THR A 186 7.49 -9.32 13.46
CA THR A 186 6.99 -8.24 14.33
C THR A 186 5.53 -8.42 14.74
N MET A 187 4.71 -9.09 13.92
CA MET A 187 3.27 -9.27 14.13
C MET A 187 2.79 -10.65 13.61
N PRO A 188 3.29 -11.77 14.16
CA PRO A 188 3.08 -13.11 13.59
C PRO A 188 1.61 -13.52 13.49
N ALA A 189 0.77 -13.18 14.45
CA ALA A 189 -0.66 -13.49 14.38
C ALA A 189 -1.38 -12.64 13.32
N PHE A 190 -0.97 -11.40 13.10
CA PHE A 190 -1.48 -10.59 11.99
C PHE A 190 -1.01 -11.11 10.64
N PHE A 191 0.27 -11.46 10.53
CA PHE A 191 0.84 -12.12 9.36
C PHE A 191 0.05 -13.37 8.99
N ASN A 192 -0.28 -14.22 9.97
CA ASN A 192 -1.08 -15.43 9.75
C ASN A 192 -2.51 -15.13 9.30
N ARG A 193 -3.16 -14.07 9.82
CA ARG A 193 -4.47 -13.62 9.31
C ARG A 193 -4.40 -13.20 7.84
N LEU A 194 -3.31 -12.54 7.44
CA LEU A 194 -3.12 -12.07 6.05
C LEU A 194 -2.67 -13.16 5.08
N ASN A 195 -1.86 -14.13 5.54
CA ASN A 195 -1.13 -15.03 4.65
C ASN A 195 -1.35 -16.52 4.94
N GLY A 196 -1.98 -16.89 6.06
CA GLY A 196 -2.09 -18.29 6.49
C GLY A 196 -2.95 -19.17 5.59
N ALA A 197 -3.78 -18.59 4.71
CA ALA A 197 -4.55 -19.31 3.70
C ALA A 197 -3.84 -19.42 2.34
N LYS A 198 -2.65 -18.83 2.20
CA LYS A 198 -1.86 -18.81 0.95
C LYS A 198 -0.80 -19.91 0.99
N THR A 199 -0.41 -20.42 -0.17
CA THR A 199 0.82 -21.20 -0.30
C THR A 199 2.00 -20.23 -0.30
N ASP A 200 2.89 -20.36 0.66
CA ASP A 200 4.02 -19.45 0.85
C ASP A 200 5.31 -20.09 0.32
N ILE A 201 5.99 -19.41 -0.61
CA ILE A 201 7.22 -19.88 -1.25
C ILE A 201 8.32 -18.84 -1.03
N ALA A 202 9.41 -19.28 -0.42
CA ALA A 202 10.61 -18.46 -0.28
C ALA A 202 11.50 -18.61 -1.52
N VAL A 203 12.00 -17.49 -2.04
CA VAL A 203 12.78 -17.42 -3.28
C VAL A 203 14.07 -16.64 -3.05
N ASP A 204 15.17 -17.19 -3.53
CA ASP A 204 16.43 -16.46 -3.71
C ASP A 204 16.39 -15.65 -5.00
N LEU A 205 16.22 -14.34 -4.87
CA LEU A 205 16.22 -13.42 -6.01
C LEU A 205 17.63 -13.15 -6.56
N ALA A 206 18.69 -13.66 -5.92
CA ALA A 206 20.05 -13.66 -6.47
C ALA A 206 20.29 -14.88 -7.38
N ASP A 207 19.52 -15.96 -7.22
CA ASP A 207 19.62 -17.18 -8.02
C ASP A 207 18.88 -17.02 -9.37
N PRO A 208 19.60 -17.07 -10.51
CA PRO A 208 18.98 -16.95 -11.84
C PRO A 208 17.92 -18.00 -12.15
N GLU A 209 18.05 -19.23 -11.63
CA GLU A 209 17.10 -20.31 -11.86
C GLU A 209 15.78 -20.03 -11.14
N GLN A 210 15.86 -19.62 -9.88
CA GLN A 210 14.66 -19.25 -9.11
C GLN A 210 14.00 -17.97 -9.63
N ARG A 211 14.77 -17.02 -10.17
CA ARG A 211 14.21 -15.87 -10.89
C ARG A 211 13.47 -16.27 -12.17
N ALA A 212 14.01 -17.24 -12.92
CA ALA A 212 13.35 -17.75 -14.11
C ALA A 212 12.03 -18.44 -13.75
N TRP A 213 12.03 -19.29 -12.72
CA TRP A 213 10.82 -19.90 -12.16
C TRP A 213 9.77 -18.85 -11.77
N LEU A 214 10.17 -17.82 -11.01
CA LEU A 214 9.26 -16.73 -10.59
C LEU A 214 8.64 -16.03 -11.81
N ARG A 215 9.44 -15.76 -12.84
CA ARG A 215 8.95 -15.14 -14.08
C ARG A 215 7.95 -16.05 -14.79
N GLU A 216 8.20 -17.36 -14.88
CA GLU A 216 7.25 -18.32 -15.45
C GLU A 216 5.94 -18.34 -14.67
N ASP A 217 6.01 -18.39 -13.34
CA ASP A 217 4.83 -18.43 -12.47
C ASP A 217 3.97 -17.16 -12.62
N VAL A 218 4.61 -15.99 -12.58
CA VAL A 218 3.98 -14.67 -12.85
C VAL A 218 3.34 -14.64 -14.24
N MET A 219 3.99 -15.18 -15.25
CA MET A 219 3.44 -15.23 -16.61
C MET A 219 2.27 -16.21 -16.73
N SER A 220 2.19 -17.24 -15.89
CA SER A 220 1.09 -18.20 -15.89
C SER A 220 -0.14 -17.77 -15.07
N ALA A 221 0.02 -16.85 -14.12
CA ALA A 221 -1.04 -16.45 -13.18
C ALA A 221 -2.19 -15.68 -13.84
N ASP A 222 -3.42 -15.82 -13.35
CA ASP A 222 -4.56 -14.99 -13.77
C ASP A 222 -4.45 -13.58 -13.18
N VAL A 223 -3.97 -13.50 -11.94
CA VAL A 223 -3.77 -12.24 -11.20
C VAL A 223 -2.36 -12.21 -10.62
N VAL A 224 -1.70 -11.07 -10.75
CA VAL A 224 -0.45 -10.77 -10.05
C VAL A 224 -0.70 -9.59 -9.13
N ILE A 225 -0.38 -9.73 -7.84
CA ILE A 225 -0.41 -8.64 -6.86
C ILE A 225 1.04 -8.27 -6.58
N SER A 226 1.38 -6.99 -6.66
CA SER A 226 2.73 -6.51 -6.34
C SER A 226 2.67 -5.23 -5.52
N SER A 227 3.48 -5.16 -4.46
CA SER A 227 3.78 -3.92 -3.75
C SER A 227 5.20 -3.40 -4.03
N ALA A 228 5.88 -3.98 -5.03
CA ALA A 228 7.18 -3.55 -5.49
C ALA A 228 7.06 -2.31 -6.38
N ARG A 229 8.04 -1.41 -6.24
CA ARG A 229 8.18 -0.21 -7.10
C ARG A 229 8.55 -0.62 -8.52
N ALA A 230 8.28 0.25 -9.49
CA ALA A 230 8.53 -0.03 -10.91
C ALA A 230 9.98 -0.44 -11.17
N ARG A 231 10.95 0.27 -10.57
CA ARG A 231 12.37 -0.09 -10.66
C ARG A 231 12.70 -1.48 -10.10
N GLY A 232 12.08 -1.86 -8.98
CA GLY A 232 12.29 -3.17 -8.35
C GLY A 232 11.74 -4.32 -9.18
N LEU A 233 10.58 -4.14 -9.82
CA LEU A 233 10.04 -5.13 -10.75
C LEU A 233 10.93 -5.25 -12.00
N ALA A 234 11.39 -4.13 -12.55
CA ALA A 234 12.29 -4.12 -13.70
C ALA A 234 13.62 -4.83 -13.40
N SER A 235 14.22 -4.64 -12.21
CA SER A 235 15.45 -5.35 -11.84
C SER A 235 15.27 -6.87 -11.73
N LEU A 236 14.05 -7.34 -11.46
CA LEU A 236 13.72 -8.76 -11.46
C LEU A 236 13.37 -9.29 -12.86
N GLY A 237 13.27 -8.43 -13.88
CA GLY A 237 12.84 -8.81 -15.22
C GLY A 237 11.33 -9.03 -15.31
N LEU A 238 10.55 -8.42 -14.40
CA LEU A 238 9.09 -8.48 -14.38
C LEU A 238 8.51 -7.17 -14.93
N SER A 239 7.57 -7.30 -15.87
CA SER A 239 6.94 -6.15 -16.52
C SER A 239 5.43 -6.34 -16.56
N PRO A 240 4.65 -5.49 -15.86
CA PRO A 240 3.19 -5.52 -15.96
C PRO A 240 2.71 -5.38 -17.41
N ARG A 241 3.36 -4.51 -18.20
CA ARG A 241 3.02 -4.31 -19.62
C ARG A 241 3.22 -5.59 -20.43
N GLU A 242 4.35 -6.27 -20.22
CA GLU A 242 4.66 -7.52 -20.91
C GLU A 242 3.63 -8.60 -20.56
N LYS A 243 3.37 -8.78 -19.26
CA LYS A 243 2.36 -9.72 -18.75
C LYS A 243 0.98 -9.49 -19.37
N LEU A 244 0.50 -8.25 -19.34
CA LEU A 244 -0.83 -7.89 -19.85
C LEU A 244 -0.95 -7.98 -21.38
N THR A 245 0.18 -7.94 -22.09
CA THR A 245 0.22 -8.15 -23.55
C THR A 245 0.25 -9.64 -23.88
N ALA A 246 1.03 -10.43 -23.14
CA ALA A 246 1.26 -11.84 -23.40
C ALA A 246 0.13 -12.74 -22.90
N VAL A 247 -0.57 -12.32 -21.84
CA VAL A 247 -1.62 -13.12 -21.19
C VAL A 247 -2.94 -12.37 -21.33
N PRO A 248 -3.76 -12.72 -22.35
CA PRO A 248 -5.11 -12.19 -22.49
C PRO A 248 -5.85 -12.27 -21.17
N GLY A 249 -6.64 -11.24 -20.86
CA GLY A 249 -7.45 -11.12 -19.64
C GLY A 249 -6.74 -11.25 -18.29
N GLY A 250 -5.40 -11.30 -18.25
CA GLY A 250 -4.65 -11.27 -17.00
C GLY A 250 -4.80 -9.94 -16.27
N VAL A 251 -4.70 -9.96 -14.94
CA VAL A 251 -4.76 -8.76 -14.11
C VAL A 251 -3.41 -8.56 -13.41
N TRP A 252 -2.92 -7.32 -13.41
CA TRP A 252 -1.81 -6.92 -12.56
C TRP A 252 -2.30 -5.84 -11.59
N ALA A 253 -2.23 -6.10 -10.30
CA ALA A 253 -2.47 -5.11 -9.26
C ALA A 253 -1.15 -4.54 -8.76
N ALA A 254 -0.88 -3.29 -9.12
CA ALA A 254 0.26 -2.53 -8.65
C ALA A 254 -0.17 -1.64 -7.47
N ILE A 255 0.28 -1.98 -6.27
CA ILE A 255 -0.01 -1.25 -5.04
C ILE A 255 1.23 -0.43 -4.68
N THR A 256 1.11 0.90 -4.75
CA THR A 256 2.23 1.83 -4.58
C THR A 256 1.88 2.95 -3.60
N GLY A 257 2.87 3.69 -3.11
CA GLY A 257 2.63 4.83 -2.22
C GLY A 257 1.82 5.94 -2.90
N TYR A 258 2.35 6.45 -4.00
CA TYR A 258 1.87 7.68 -4.66
C TYR A 258 1.36 7.46 -6.09
N GLY A 259 1.03 6.22 -6.43
CA GLY A 259 0.47 5.85 -7.72
C GLY A 259 1.52 5.41 -8.74
N TRP A 260 1.19 4.33 -9.46
CA TRP A 260 2.08 3.66 -10.40
C TRP A 260 2.56 4.56 -11.55
N HIS A 261 1.74 5.51 -12.00
CA HIS A 261 2.11 6.42 -13.10
C HIS A 261 2.64 7.77 -12.62
N ALA A 262 2.19 8.25 -11.45
CA ALA A 262 2.51 9.59 -10.98
C ALA A 262 3.86 9.66 -10.27
N ALA A 263 4.13 8.72 -9.36
CA ALA A 263 5.37 8.66 -8.61
C ALA A 263 5.74 7.20 -8.25
N PRO A 264 6.06 6.36 -9.27
CA PRO A 264 6.25 4.91 -9.11
C PRO A 264 7.36 4.49 -8.15
N ASP A 265 8.37 5.35 -7.99
CA ASP A 265 9.57 5.05 -7.18
C ASP A 265 9.53 5.70 -5.79
N ARG A 266 8.52 6.54 -5.49
CA ARG A 266 8.42 7.24 -4.20
C ARG A 266 7.98 6.28 -3.09
N VAL A 267 8.71 6.32 -1.97
CA VAL A 267 8.49 5.45 -0.82
C VAL A 267 7.34 5.96 0.03
N ALA A 268 6.50 5.05 0.51
CA ALA A 268 5.48 5.36 1.50
C ALA A 268 5.19 4.16 2.40
N PHE A 269 4.70 4.44 3.60
CA PHE A 269 3.99 3.49 4.47
C PHE A 269 2.59 4.02 4.77
N GLY A 270 1.77 3.22 5.46
CA GLY A 270 0.37 3.56 5.72
C GLY A 270 0.16 4.90 6.42
N ASP A 271 1.03 5.29 7.35
CA ASP A 271 0.87 6.53 8.13
C ASP A 271 1.18 7.80 7.32
N ASP A 272 2.35 7.87 6.67
CA ASP A 272 2.72 9.03 5.85
C ASP A 272 1.85 9.11 4.59
N ALA A 273 1.42 7.97 4.01
CA ALA A 273 0.46 8.00 2.92
C ALA A 273 -0.94 8.47 3.37
N ALA A 274 -1.38 8.11 4.57
CA ALA A 274 -2.62 8.64 5.14
C ALA A 274 -2.52 10.17 5.33
N ALA A 275 -1.38 10.65 5.84
CA ALA A 275 -1.08 12.07 5.95
C ALA A 275 -1.06 12.77 4.59
N ALA A 276 -0.43 12.17 3.58
CA ALA A 276 -0.39 12.69 2.21
C ALA A 276 -1.79 12.84 1.61
N GLY A 277 -2.69 11.88 1.87
CA GLY A 277 -4.10 11.95 1.48
C GLY A 277 -4.92 12.99 2.25
N GLY A 278 -4.37 13.61 3.29
CA GLY A 278 -5.12 14.50 4.18
C GLY A 278 -6.11 13.75 5.08
N LEU A 279 -5.89 12.44 5.30
CA LEU A 279 -6.67 11.59 6.20
C LEU A 279 -6.24 11.84 7.66
N VAL A 280 -6.37 13.09 8.08
CA VAL A 280 -5.90 13.61 9.36
C VAL A 280 -7.02 14.39 10.04
N ARG A 281 -6.90 14.58 11.35
CA ARG A 281 -7.74 15.52 12.11
C ARG A 281 -6.97 16.80 12.33
N TRP A 282 -7.54 17.93 11.91
CA TRP A 282 -7.01 19.24 12.26
C TRP A 282 -7.52 19.68 13.64
N THR A 283 -6.63 20.17 14.49
CA THR A 283 -7.00 20.85 15.74
C THR A 283 -7.52 22.26 15.45
N ALA A 284 -8.14 22.88 16.46
CA ALA A 284 -8.54 24.29 16.38
C ALA A 284 -7.35 25.24 16.18
N THR A 285 -6.14 24.86 16.60
CA THR A 285 -4.90 25.61 16.40
C THR A 285 -4.24 25.34 15.04
N GLY A 286 -4.84 24.49 14.19
CA GLY A 286 -4.34 24.20 12.86
C GLY A 286 -3.20 23.17 12.81
N GLU A 287 -3.09 22.32 13.82
CA GLU A 287 -2.16 21.19 13.85
C GLU A 287 -2.83 19.91 13.32
N PRO A 288 -2.18 19.12 12.44
CA PRO A 288 -2.70 17.84 12.01
C PRO A 288 -2.33 16.72 12.98
N ASN A 289 -3.30 15.89 13.32
CA ASN A 289 -3.13 14.66 14.08
C ASN A 289 -3.54 13.45 13.23
N PHE A 290 -2.87 12.33 13.40
CA PHE A 290 -3.29 11.05 12.84
C PHE A 290 -4.69 10.69 13.33
N LEU A 291 -5.44 9.97 12.49
CA LEU A 291 -6.77 9.45 12.84
C LEU A 291 -6.72 8.03 13.41
N GLY A 292 -5.65 7.29 13.13
CA GLY A 292 -5.47 5.90 13.49
C GLY A 292 -4.15 5.37 12.93
N ASP A 293 -3.88 4.10 13.19
CA ASP A 293 -2.66 3.42 12.77
C ASP A 293 -2.76 3.02 11.29
N ALA A 294 -1.82 3.50 10.47
CA ALA A 294 -1.58 3.06 9.10
C ALA A 294 -2.85 2.94 8.22
N LEU A 295 -3.82 3.85 8.39
CA LEU A 295 -5.16 3.73 7.79
C LEU A 295 -5.17 3.64 6.25
N ALA A 296 -4.13 4.13 5.57
CA ALA A 296 -4.03 3.99 4.13
C ALA A 296 -3.88 2.53 3.67
N ASP A 297 -3.29 1.64 4.49
CA ASP A 297 -3.09 0.23 4.15
C ASP A 297 -4.41 -0.54 3.97
N PRO A 298 -5.31 -0.63 4.97
CA PRO A 298 -6.56 -1.37 4.81
C PRO A 298 -7.49 -0.73 3.76
N LEU A 299 -7.51 0.60 3.64
CA LEU A 299 -8.25 1.28 2.58
C LEU A 299 -7.78 0.83 1.19
N THR A 300 -6.47 0.81 0.99
CA THR A 300 -5.88 0.45 -0.31
C THR A 300 -5.99 -1.03 -0.60
N GLY A 301 -5.88 -1.89 0.41
CA GLY A 301 -6.09 -3.34 0.26
C GLY A 301 -7.51 -3.66 -0.23
N LEU A 302 -8.52 -3.00 0.35
CA LEU A 302 -9.91 -3.12 -0.12
C LEU A 302 -10.09 -2.57 -1.53
N ALA A 303 -9.57 -1.38 -1.80
CA ALA A 303 -9.65 -0.73 -3.11
C ALA A 303 -8.99 -1.59 -4.20
N ALA A 304 -7.80 -2.15 -3.93
CA ALA A 304 -7.11 -3.04 -4.85
C ALA A 304 -7.91 -4.33 -5.11
N ALA A 305 -8.47 -4.95 -4.07
CA ALA A 305 -9.31 -6.14 -4.22
C ALA A 305 -10.55 -5.87 -5.09
N ILE A 306 -11.23 -4.75 -4.86
CA ILE A 306 -12.34 -4.28 -5.70
C ILE A 306 -11.90 -4.13 -7.15
N GLY A 307 -10.78 -3.43 -7.40
CA GLY A 307 -10.26 -3.21 -8.74
C GLY A 307 -9.92 -4.51 -9.47
N ILE A 308 -9.34 -5.49 -8.77
CA ILE A 308 -9.07 -6.82 -9.33
C ILE A 308 -10.38 -7.53 -9.68
N LEU A 309 -11.34 -7.58 -8.77
CA LEU A 309 -12.60 -8.28 -8.99
C LEU A 309 -13.41 -7.67 -10.13
N GLU A 310 -13.44 -6.33 -10.24
CA GLU A 310 -14.05 -5.65 -11.37
C GLU A 310 -13.30 -5.90 -12.68
N ALA A 311 -11.97 -5.95 -12.64
CA ALA A 311 -11.15 -6.27 -13.80
C ALA A 311 -11.43 -7.70 -14.30
N LEU A 312 -11.55 -8.68 -13.40
CA LEU A 312 -11.91 -10.07 -13.71
C LEU A 312 -13.32 -10.19 -14.30
N GLY A 313 -14.24 -9.29 -13.93
CA GLY A 313 -15.60 -9.23 -14.49
C GLY A 313 -15.68 -8.59 -15.87
N ARG A 314 -14.61 -7.95 -16.36
CA ARG A 314 -14.57 -7.24 -17.65
C ARG A 314 -13.80 -8.03 -18.71
N ARG A 315 -14.00 -7.65 -19.97
CA ARG A 315 -13.19 -8.12 -21.09
C ARG A 315 -11.85 -7.37 -21.08
N GLY A 316 -10.76 -8.11 -21.21
CA GLY A 316 -9.41 -7.58 -21.46
C GLY A 316 -8.45 -7.65 -20.27
N GLY A 317 -7.15 -7.77 -20.55
CA GLY A 317 -6.13 -7.73 -19.50
C GLY A 317 -6.02 -6.32 -18.89
N ARG A 318 -5.85 -6.19 -17.58
CA ARG A 318 -5.95 -4.90 -16.88
C ARG A 318 -4.84 -4.67 -15.86
N LEU A 319 -4.28 -3.46 -15.88
CA LEU A 319 -3.45 -2.92 -14.79
C LEU A 319 -4.36 -2.18 -13.81
N VAL A 320 -4.45 -2.69 -12.59
CA VAL A 320 -5.11 -2.06 -11.44
C VAL A 320 -4.03 -1.30 -10.66
N ALA A 321 -4.01 0.03 -10.78
CA ALA A 321 -3.05 0.88 -10.07
C ALA A 321 -3.71 1.43 -8.79
N ALA A 322 -3.40 0.81 -7.66
CA ALA A 322 -3.85 1.26 -6.34
C ALA A 322 -2.74 2.10 -5.67
N SER A 323 -3.13 3.22 -5.07
CA SER A 323 -2.21 4.10 -4.35
C SER A 323 -2.64 4.26 -2.90
N LEU A 324 -1.69 4.13 -1.97
CA LEU A 324 -1.91 4.42 -0.56
C LEU A 324 -2.41 5.86 -0.35
N ALA A 325 -1.69 6.83 -0.92
CA ALA A 325 -2.01 8.25 -0.80
C ALA A 325 -3.35 8.61 -1.46
N TYR A 326 -3.66 8.06 -2.64
CA TYR A 326 -4.94 8.34 -3.31
C TYR A 326 -6.13 7.64 -2.66
N SER A 327 -5.96 6.43 -2.15
CA SER A 327 -7.01 5.74 -1.38
C SER A 327 -7.34 6.52 -0.10
N ALA A 328 -6.31 6.98 0.61
CA ALA A 328 -6.48 7.86 1.76
C ALA A 328 -7.12 9.21 1.37
N ALA A 329 -6.72 9.80 0.24
CA ALA A 329 -7.30 11.06 -0.25
C ALA A 329 -8.78 10.92 -0.60
N GLY A 330 -9.18 9.82 -1.23
CA GLY A 330 -10.57 9.50 -1.53
C GLY A 330 -11.39 9.30 -0.27
N ALA A 331 -10.88 8.53 0.70
CA ALA A 331 -11.54 8.35 1.99
C ALA A 331 -11.68 9.69 2.75
N ALA A 332 -10.66 10.55 2.72
CA ALA A 332 -10.72 11.87 3.34
C ALA A 332 -11.76 12.78 2.67
N PHE A 333 -11.90 12.70 1.36
CA PHE A 333 -12.92 13.45 0.62
C PHE A 333 -14.33 13.00 0.99
N GLU A 334 -14.59 11.70 0.92
CA GLU A 334 -15.91 11.14 1.22
C GLU A 334 -16.33 11.32 2.69
N ALA A 335 -15.36 11.27 3.61
CA ALA A 335 -15.60 11.51 5.03
C ALA A 335 -15.69 13.01 5.39
N GLY A 336 -15.55 13.93 4.42
CA GLY A 336 -15.62 15.37 4.65
C GLY A 336 -14.47 15.92 5.50
N LEU A 337 -13.29 15.29 5.46
CA LEU A 337 -12.12 15.63 6.28
C LEU A 337 -11.15 16.62 5.61
N ARG A 338 -11.33 16.90 4.32
CA ARG A 338 -10.47 17.84 3.60
C ARG A 338 -10.66 19.26 4.09
N ARG A 339 -9.55 19.97 4.31
CA ARG A 339 -9.58 21.43 4.41
C ARG A 339 -10.01 22.02 3.07
N ALA A 340 -10.89 23.02 3.11
CA ALA A 340 -11.07 23.92 1.98
C ALA A 340 -9.72 24.58 1.66
N ALA A 341 -9.38 24.66 0.38
CA ALA A 341 -8.16 25.32 -0.10
C ALA A 341 -8.18 26.82 0.21
#